data_AF-A0A0B1T720-F1
#
_entry.id   AF-A0A0B1T720-F1
#
_cell.length_a   1.000
_cell.length_b   1.000
_cell.length_c   1.000
_cell.angle_alpha   90.00
_cell.angle_beta   90.00
_cell.angle_gamma   90.00
#
_symmetry.space_group_name_H-M   'P 1'
#
loop_
_entity.id
_entity.type
_entity.pdbx_description
1 polymer ?
#
loop_
_entity_poly.entity_id
_entity_poly.type
_entity_poly.pdbx_seq_one_letter_code
_entity_poly.pdbx_strand_id
1 'polypeptide(L)'
;MSAATSNRLHLYKNTGRGMALRDALRKRCAEKLREKRQNQFDSRRDIESVVRETVSTEIKSEFADCDQDDLLELYESITRALLQEQYEDMQRIEDERLAADVEGFFNPPVYCPSCLRSPMTVDDRSARCQSCHFHHDFNNNSPPPTQSELRRLLAEGFLTHEATECTIQPRAVQHDGRLGLYCDDCGFETVII
;
A
#
# COMPACT_ATOMS: atom_id res chain seq x y z
N MET A 1 72.24 15.82 -13.99
CA MET A 1 71.04 15.41 -14.76
C MET A 1 70.93 13.90 -14.72
N SER A 2 69.87 13.36 -14.14
CA SER A 2 69.02 12.32 -14.75
C SER A 2 67.96 11.86 -13.74
N ALA A 3 66.71 11.89 -14.21
CA ALA A 3 65.50 11.62 -13.46
C ALA A 3 65.32 10.11 -13.20
N ALA A 4 64.94 9.75 -11.97
CA ALA A 4 64.33 8.46 -11.68
C ALA A 4 62.84 8.70 -11.44
N THR A 5 62.08 8.54 -12.52
CA THR A 5 60.61 8.62 -12.56
C THR A 5 59.98 7.59 -11.62
N SER A 6 59.10 8.08 -10.75
CA SER A 6 58.27 7.33 -9.81
C SER A 6 57.49 6.20 -10.50
N ASN A 7 57.81 4.96 -10.13
CA ASN A 7 57.27 3.72 -10.69
C ASN A 7 55.87 3.40 -10.10
N ARG A 8 54.86 4.23 -10.42
CA ARG A 8 53.45 4.07 -9.97
C ARG A 8 52.65 3.02 -10.77
N LEU A 9 53.27 2.24 -11.64
CA LEU A 9 52.61 1.26 -12.52
C LEU A 9 52.32 -0.11 -11.89
N HIS A 10 52.88 -0.42 -10.70
CA HIS A 10 52.66 -1.72 -10.06
C HIS A 10 51.29 -1.89 -9.36
N LEU A 11 50.58 -0.80 -9.08
CA LEU A 11 49.25 -0.86 -8.44
C LEU A 11 48.13 -1.26 -9.41
N TYR A 12 48.37 -1.22 -10.72
CA TYR A 12 47.34 -1.50 -11.74
C TYR A 12 47.24 -2.97 -12.19
N LYS A 13 48.16 -3.85 -11.77
CA LYS A 13 48.22 -5.25 -12.25
C LYS A 13 47.38 -6.26 -11.45
N ASN A 14 46.71 -5.86 -10.36
CA ASN A 14 45.93 -6.77 -9.50
C ASN A 14 44.40 -6.65 -9.65
N THR A 15 43.90 -5.84 -10.58
CA THR A 15 42.46 -5.63 -10.82
C THR A 15 41.70 -6.89 -11.23
N GLY A 16 42.34 -7.80 -11.99
CA GLY A 16 41.72 -9.06 -12.43
C GLY A 16 41.51 -10.11 -11.33
N ARG A 17 42.46 -10.26 -10.40
CA ARG A 17 42.33 -11.22 -9.27
C ARG A 17 41.26 -10.76 -8.27
N GLY A 18 41.16 -9.46 -8.03
CA GLY A 18 40.11 -8.89 -7.17
C GLY A 18 38.71 -9.07 -7.73
N MET A 19 38.55 -8.95 -9.06
CA MET A 19 37.28 -9.25 -9.74
C MET A 19 36.92 -10.73 -9.66
N ALA A 20 37.85 -11.63 -10.01
CA ALA A 20 37.61 -13.07 -9.95
C ALA A 20 37.25 -13.56 -8.54
N LEU A 21 37.89 -13.01 -7.51
CA LEU A 21 37.56 -13.33 -6.11
C LEU A 21 36.16 -12.82 -5.72
N ARG A 22 35.80 -11.60 -6.13
CA ARG A 22 34.45 -11.05 -5.87
C ARG A 22 33.37 -11.86 -6.57
N ASP A 23 33.60 -12.29 -7.81
CA ASP A 23 32.63 -13.07 -8.56
C ASP A 23 32.51 -14.51 -8.00
N ALA A 24 33.62 -15.11 -7.55
CA ALA A 24 33.58 -16.39 -6.84
C ALA A 24 32.81 -16.29 -5.51
N LEU A 25 33.01 -15.22 -4.73
CA LEU A 25 32.26 -14.98 -3.49
C LEU A 25 30.78 -14.72 -3.75
N ARG A 26 30.44 -13.95 -4.78
CA ARG A 26 29.03 -13.74 -5.20
C ARG A 26 28.36 -15.05 -5.60
N LYS A 27 29.03 -15.88 -6.39
CA LYS A 27 28.52 -17.19 -6.81
C LYS A 27 28.27 -18.09 -5.60
N ARG A 28 29.23 -18.18 -4.69
CA ARG A 28 29.12 -19.00 -3.47
C ARG A 28 28.02 -18.49 -2.52
N CYS A 29 27.86 -17.17 -2.41
CA CYS A 29 26.77 -16.58 -1.65
C CYS A 29 25.40 -16.89 -2.26
N ALA A 30 25.28 -16.78 -3.59
CA ALA A 30 24.05 -17.11 -4.31
C ALA A 30 23.70 -18.60 -4.18
N GLU A 31 24.68 -19.49 -4.25
CA GLU A 31 24.50 -20.93 -4.03
C GLU A 31 24.03 -21.24 -2.60
N LYS A 32 24.67 -20.67 -1.58
CA LYS A 32 24.21 -20.81 -0.18
C LYS A 32 22.81 -20.28 0.05
N LEU A 33 22.43 -19.18 -0.60
CA LEU A 33 21.07 -18.64 -0.52
C LEU A 33 20.05 -19.56 -1.19
N ARG A 34 20.41 -20.20 -2.31
CA ARG A 34 19.56 -21.21 -2.96
C ARG A 34 19.41 -22.44 -2.07
N GLU A 35 20.50 -22.98 -1.54
CA GLU A 35 20.50 -24.12 -0.64
C GLU A 35 19.67 -23.84 0.62
N LYS A 36 19.82 -22.67 1.24
CA LYS A 36 19.02 -22.28 2.41
C LYS A 36 17.52 -22.21 2.10
N ARG A 37 17.15 -21.68 0.93
CA ARG A 37 15.74 -21.65 0.49
C ARG A 37 15.20 -23.05 0.21
N GLN A 38 15.99 -23.91 -0.40
CA GLN A 38 15.62 -25.29 -0.67
C GLN A 38 15.42 -26.08 0.63
N ASN A 39 16.37 -26.00 1.57
CA ASN A 39 16.26 -26.66 2.87
C ASN A 39 15.05 -26.17 3.68
N GLN A 40 14.71 -24.87 3.59
CA GLN A 40 13.53 -24.32 4.24
C GLN A 40 12.22 -24.82 3.59
N PHE A 41 12.22 -24.98 2.27
CA PHE A 41 11.09 -25.55 1.53
C PHE A 41 10.91 -27.04 1.86
N ASP A 42 11.99 -27.79 1.87
CA ASP A 42 11.98 -29.23 2.17
C ASP A 42 11.56 -29.49 3.61
N SER A 43 12.08 -28.72 4.58
CA SER A 43 11.67 -28.82 5.99
C SER A 43 10.18 -28.54 6.20
N ARG A 44 9.58 -27.61 5.45
CA ARG A 44 8.13 -27.35 5.54
C ARG A 44 7.32 -28.52 5.00
N ARG A 45 7.76 -29.11 3.90
CA ARG A 45 7.10 -30.30 3.31
C ARG A 45 7.23 -31.53 4.18
N ASP A 46 8.36 -31.72 4.84
CA ASP A 46 8.58 -32.83 5.77
C ASP A 46 7.69 -32.71 7.01
N ILE A 47 7.46 -31.49 7.49
CA ILE A 47 6.48 -31.24 8.57
C ILE A 47 5.06 -31.51 8.06
N GLU A 48 4.71 -31.05 6.86
CA GLU A 48 3.39 -31.26 6.27
C GLU A 48 3.10 -32.76 6.03
N SER A 49 4.11 -33.54 5.59
CA SER A 49 3.97 -34.99 5.40
C SER A 49 3.80 -35.71 6.73
N VAL A 50 4.59 -35.38 7.75
CA VAL A 50 4.49 -35.95 9.10
C VAL A 50 3.14 -35.62 9.73
N VAL A 51 2.66 -34.37 9.64
CA VAL A 51 1.33 -33.99 10.15
C VAL A 51 0.24 -34.75 9.42
N ARG A 52 0.29 -34.84 8.09
CA ARG A 52 -0.69 -35.59 7.30
C ARG A 52 -0.71 -37.08 7.67
N GLU A 53 0.46 -37.68 7.87
CA GLU A 53 0.59 -39.09 8.24
C GLU A 53 0.07 -39.34 9.65
N THR A 54 0.43 -38.49 10.62
CA THR A 54 -0.01 -38.57 12.03
C THR A 54 -1.54 -38.45 12.12
N VAL A 55 -2.11 -37.44 11.47
CA VAL A 55 -3.57 -37.23 11.41
C VAL A 55 -4.25 -38.42 10.71
N SER A 56 -3.67 -38.94 9.62
CA SER A 56 -4.23 -40.12 8.94
C SER A 56 -4.18 -41.38 9.81
N THR A 57 -3.15 -41.56 10.64
CA THR A 57 -3.04 -42.69 11.56
C THR A 57 -3.98 -42.58 12.75
N GLU A 58 -4.13 -41.38 13.32
CA GLU A 58 -5.07 -41.12 14.41
C GLU A 58 -6.52 -41.36 13.95
N ILE A 59 -6.90 -40.79 12.80
CA ILE A 59 -8.19 -41.03 12.14
C ILE A 59 -8.41 -42.53 11.93
N LYS A 60 -7.46 -43.25 11.33
CA LYS A 60 -7.59 -44.71 11.12
C LYS A 60 -7.77 -45.50 12.42
N SER A 61 -7.16 -45.06 13.51
CA SER A 61 -7.26 -45.73 14.81
C SER A 61 -8.58 -45.43 15.53
N GLU A 62 -9.10 -44.21 15.40
CA GLU A 62 -10.37 -43.79 16.02
C GLU A 62 -11.59 -44.34 15.28
N PHE A 63 -11.48 -44.58 13.98
CA PHE A 63 -12.55 -45.08 13.13
C PHE A 63 -12.45 -46.58 12.80
N ALA A 64 -11.54 -47.32 13.45
CA ALA A 64 -11.33 -48.75 13.17
C ALA A 64 -12.57 -49.61 13.44
N ASP A 65 -13.44 -49.17 14.36
CA ASP A 65 -14.67 -49.85 14.78
C ASP A 65 -15.96 -49.17 14.27
N CYS A 66 -15.84 -48.11 13.46
CA CYS A 66 -17.00 -47.40 12.91
C CYS A 66 -17.55 -48.10 11.66
N ASP A 67 -18.88 -48.08 11.50
CA ASP A 67 -19.52 -48.57 10.29
C ASP A 67 -19.15 -47.67 9.10
N GLN A 68 -19.00 -48.29 7.93
CA GLN A 68 -18.57 -47.61 6.71
C GLN A 68 -19.59 -46.54 6.28
N ASP A 69 -20.88 -46.80 6.51
CA ASP A 69 -21.96 -45.86 6.19
C ASP A 69 -21.96 -44.64 7.12
N ASP A 70 -21.70 -44.83 8.42
CA ASP A 70 -21.54 -43.73 9.39
C ASP A 70 -20.35 -42.82 9.05
N LEU A 71 -19.26 -43.42 8.57
CA LEU A 71 -18.06 -42.72 8.11
C LEU A 71 -18.31 -41.89 6.85
N LEU A 72 -19.08 -42.44 5.91
CA LEU A 72 -19.50 -41.74 4.70
C LEU A 72 -20.39 -40.54 5.04
N GLU A 73 -21.36 -40.71 5.93
CA GLU A 73 -22.23 -39.62 6.37
C GLU A 73 -21.45 -38.51 7.09
N LEU A 74 -20.49 -38.89 7.95
CA LEU A 74 -19.61 -37.92 8.62
C LEU A 74 -18.76 -37.15 7.60
N TYR A 75 -18.18 -37.84 6.62
CA TYR A 75 -17.39 -37.19 5.57
C TYR A 75 -18.23 -36.22 4.73
N GLU A 76 -19.44 -36.60 4.35
CA GLU A 76 -20.37 -35.73 3.62
C GLU A 76 -20.78 -34.52 4.45
N SER A 77 -21.04 -34.71 5.75
CA SER A 77 -21.36 -33.65 6.70
C SER A 77 -20.22 -32.64 6.83
N ILE A 78 -18.99 -33.12 7.05
CA ILE A 78 -17.79 -32.27 7.14
C ILE A 78 -17.58 -31.52 5.82
N THR A 79 -17.67 -32.21 4.69
CA THR A 79 -17.48 -31.60 3.37
C THR A 79 -18.51 -30.50 3.13
N ARG A 80 -19.78 -30.75 3.47
CA ARG A 80 -20.85 -29.75 3.33
C ARG A 80 -20.63 -28.54 4.23
N ALA A 81 -20.21 -28.76 5.48
CA ALA A 81 -19.88 -27.68 6.42
C ALA A 81 -18.72 -26.81 5.91
N LEU A 82 -17.65 -27.42 5.42
CA LEU A 82 -16.49 -26.70 4.86
C LEU A 82 -16.86 -25.90 3.61
N LEU A 83 -17.69 -26.45 2.74
CA LEU A 83 -18.19 -25.74 1.55
C LEU A 83 -19.07 -24.54 1.94
N GLN A 84 -19.92 -24.71 2.96
CA GLN A 84 -20.77 -23.65 3.48
C GLN A 84 -19.95 -22.51 4.09
N GLU A 85 -18.96 -22.85 4.92
CA GLU A 85 -18.04 -21.87 5.53
C GLU A 85 -17.30 -21.07 4.46
N GLN A 86 -16.76 -21.73 3.41
CA GLN A 86 -16.11 -21.01 2.31
C GLN A 86 -17.06 -20.08 1.55
N TYR A 87 -18.31 -20.50 1.37
CA TYR A 87 -19.31 -19.66 0.72
C TYR A 87 -19.63 -18.41 1.54
N GLU A 88 -19.81 -18.57 2.86
CA GLU A 88 -20.06 -17.46 3.79
C GLU A 88 -18.87 -16.50 3.86
N ASP A 89 -17.66 -17.02 3.92
CA ASP A 89 -16.44 -16.21 3.90
C ASP A 89 -16.31 -15.41 2.60
N MET A 90 -16.59 -16.04 1.45
CA MET A 90 -16.57 -15.37 0.15
C MET A 90 -17.63 -14.26 0.08
N GLN A 91 -18.85 -14.53 0.58
CA GLN A 91 -19.90 -13.51 0.67
C GLN A 91 -19.47 -12.34 1.55
N ARG A 92 -18.90 -12.61 2.73
CA ARG A 92 -18.42 -11.57 3.64
C ARG A 92 -17.36 -10.68 2.97
N ILE A 93 -16.41 -11.27 2.25
CA ILE A 93 -15.38 -10.52 1.52
C ILE A 93 -15.99 -9.63 0.44
N GLU A 94 -16.96 -10.15 -0.33
CA GLU A 94 -17.64 -9.36 -1.35
C GLU A 94 -18.48 -8.23 -0.76
N ASP A 95 -19.17 -8.47 0.36
CA ASP A 95 -19.93 -7.45 1.07
C ASP A 95 -19.02 -6.35 1.64
N GLU A 96 -17.88 -6.71 2.22
CA GLU A 96 -16.86 -5.76 2.69
C GLU A 96 -16.30 -4.91 1.54
N ARG A 97 -16.03 -5.54 0.38
CA ARG A 97 -15.57 -4.82 -0.81
C ARG A 97 -16.62 -3.85 -1.33
N LEU A 98 -17.88 -4.31 -1.43
CA LEU A 98 -18.98 -3.48 -1.88
C LEU A 98 -19.21 -2.30 -0.93
N ALA A 99 -19.12 -2.52 0.38
CA ALA A 99 -19.23 -1.45 1.38
C ALA A 99 -18.12 -0.39 1.20
N ALA A 100 -16.88 -0.82 0.98
CA ALA A 100 -15.76 0.09 0.73
C ALA A 100 -15.92 0.88 -0.58
N ASP A 101 -16.39 0.22 -1.65
CA ASP A 101 -16.65 0.87 -2.95
C ASP A 101 -17.77 1.90 -2.84
N VAL A 102 -18.85 1.58 -2.10
CA VAL A 102 -19.96 2.50 -1.80
C VAL A 102 -19.46 3.70 -1.00
N GLU A 103 -18.66 3.48 0.05
CA GLU A 103 -18.08 4.57 0.84
C GLU A 103 -17.21 5.48 -0.02
N GLY A 104 -16.35 4.93 -0.89
CA GLY A 104 -15.53 5.71 -1.81
C GLY A 104 -16.33 6.48 -2.87
N PHE A 105 -17.46 5.93 -3.32
CA PHE A 105 -18.35 6.59 -4.27
C PHE A 105 -19.10 7.78 -3.65
N PHE A 106 -19.61 7.62 -2.42
CA PHE A 106 -20.35 8.68 -1.73
C PHE A 106 -19.44 9.71 -1.04
N ASN A 107 -18.24 9.31 -0.60
CA ASN A 107 -17.24 10.17 0.05
C ASN A 107 -15.91 10.22 -0.73
N PRO A 108 -15.92 10.70 -1.98
CA PRO A 108 -14.72 10.82 -2.78
C PRO A 108 -13.70 11.76 -2.11
N PRO A 109 -12.40 11.48 -2.25
CA PRO A 109 -11.36 12.23 -1.57
C PRO A 109 -11.28 13.67 -2.06
N VAL A 110 -10.93 14.58 -1.15
CA VAL A 110 -10.57 15.96 -1.51
C VAL A 110 -9.08 16.00 -1.79
N TYR A 111 -8.69 16.43 -2.99
CA TYR A 111 -7.29 16.61 -3.31
C TYR A 111 -6.75 17.93 -2.76
N CYS A 112 -5.51 17.89 -2.30
CA CYS A 112 -4.85 19.05 -1.72
C CYS A 112 -4.72 20.20 -2.73
N PRO A 113 -5.20 21.43 -2.43
CA PRO A 113 -5.13 22.55 -3.37
C PRO A 113 -3.70 23.05 -3.60
N SER A 114 -2.76 22.79 -2.68
CA SER A 114 -1.35 23.18 -2.86
C SER A 114 -0.53 22.22 -3.74
N CYS A 115 -0.72 20.90 -3.62
CA CYS A 115 0.08 19.91 -4.37
C CYS A 115 -0.70 19.20 -5.48
N LEU A 116 -2.03 19.21 -5.43
CA LEU A 116 -2.97 18.71 -6.44
C LEU A 116 -2.81 17.22 -6.78
N ARG A 117 -2.10 16.49 -5.93
CA ARG A 117 -1.72 15.09 -6.14
C ARG A 117 -2.27 14.20 -5.05
N SER A 118 -2.12 14.63 -3.80
CA SER A 118 -2.43 13.79 -2.65
C SER A 118 -3.78 14.15 -2.05
N PRO A 119 -4.54 13.14 -1.59
CA PRO A 119 -5.77 13.37 -0.86
C PRO A 119 -5.48 14.05 0.48
N MET A 120 -6.48 14.76 0.97
CA MET A 120 -6.47 15.39 2.29
C MET A 120 -7.29 14.56 3.26
N THR A 121 -6.83 14.55 4.51
CA THR A 121 -7.63 14.15 5.66
C THR A 121 -8.39 15.38 6.15
N VAL A 122 -9.71 15.28 6.24
CA VAL A 122 -10.60 16.36 6.67
C VAL A 122 -11.32 15.90 7.93
N ASP A 123 -10.99 16.54 9.05
CA ASP A 123 -11.62 16.30 10.34
C ASP A 123 -12.39 17.55 10.78
N ASP A 124 -13.17 17.47 11.86
CA ASP A 124 -13.97 18.58 12.39
C ASP A 124 -13.16 19.83 12.80
N ARG A 125 -11.82 19.77 12.76
CA ARG A 125 -10.94 20.84 13.20
C ARG A 125 -9.98 21.34 12.12
N SER A 126 -9.65 20.52 11.14
CA SER A 126 -8.62 20.87 10.18
C SER A 126 -8.69 20.03 8.90
N ALA A 127 -8.15 20.58 7.81
CA ALA A 127 -7.79 19.84 6.61
C ALA A 127 -6.26 19.74 6.49
N ARG A 128 -5.75 18.51 6.37
CA ARG A 128 -4.31 18.23 6.23
C ARG A 128 -4.02 17.40 4.99
N CYS A 129 -3.01 17.79 4.23
CA CYS A 129 -2.52 16.96 3.12
C CYS A 129 -1.70 15.77 3.63
N GLN A 130 -1.87 14.60 3.02
CA GLN A 130 -1.12 13.40 3.37
C GLN A 130 0.35 13.40 2.91
N SER A 131 0.74 14.30 2.00
CA SER A 131 2.10 14.26 1.41
C SER A 131 2.86 15.58 1.39
N CYS A 132 2.19 16.72 1.56
CA CYS A 132 2.87 18.03 1.64
C CYS A 132 2.55 18.73 2.96
N HIS A 133 3.20 19.87 3.21
CA HIS A 133 3.03 20.63 4.45
C HIS A 133 1.72 21.46 4.52
N PHE A 134 0.78 21.23 3.60
CA PHE A 134 -0.49 21.93 3.63
C PHE A 134 -1.31 21.52 4.85
N HIS A 135 -1.73 22.52 5.60
CA HIS A 135 -2.55 22.40 6.81
C HIS A 135 -3.41 23.64 6.98
N HIS A 136 -4.71 23.46 7.16
CA HIS A 136 -5.65 24.54 7.43
C HIS A 136 -6.54 24.19 8.62
N ASP A 137 -6.58 25.07 9.61
CA ASP A 137 -7.43 24.93 10.79
C ASP A 137 -8.76 25.64 10.61
N PHE A 138 -9.87 24.96 10.89
CA PHE A 138 -11.24 25.48 10.82
C PHE A 138 -11.59 26.31 12.07
N ASN A 139 -10.72 27.25 12.45
CA ASN A 139 -10.89 28.08 13.66
C ASN A 139 -11.83 29.28 13.45
N ASN A 140 -12.53 29.35 12.31
CA ASN A 140 -13.49 30.42 12.03
C ASN A 140 -14.80 30.15 12.79
N ASN A 141 -15.53 31.20 13.17
CA ASN A 141 -16.82 31.12 13.90
C ASN A 141 -17.97 30.42 13.11
N SER A 142 -17.65 29.65 12.08
CA SER A 142 -18.54 28.87 11.24
C SER A 142 -18.35 27.38 11.50
N PRO A 143 -19.38 26.54 11.32
CA PRO A 143 -19.21 25.10 11.42
C PRO A 143 -18.14 24.62 10.40
N PRO A 144 -17.27 23.68 10.80
CA PRO A 144 -16.27 23.11 9.90
C PRO A 144 -16.99 22.42 8.72
N PRO A 145 -16.53 22.61 7.48
CA PRO A 145 -17.16 21.98 6.33
C PRO A 145 -16.90 20.47 6.35
N THR A 146 -17.92 19.73 5.92
CA THR A 146 -17.77 18.30 5.61
C THR A 146 -16.80 18.11 4.44
N GLN A 147 -16.26 16.90 4.29
CA GLN A 147 -15.36 16.54 3.19
C GLN A 147 -15.98 16.86 1.81
N SER A 148 -17.28 16.56 1.64
CA SER A 148 -18.02 16.79 0.40
C SER A 148 -18.23 18.29 0.12
N GLU A 149 -18.50 19.10 1.15
CA GLU A 149 -18.60 20.56 1.04
C GLU A 149 -17.26 21.20 0.69
N LEU A 150 -16.18 20.84 1.37
CA LEU A 150 -14.84 21.34 1.05
C LEU A 150 -14.46 21.01 -0.40
N ARG A 151 -14.76 19.78 -0.86
CA ARG A 151 -14.54 19.39 -2.26
C ARG A 151 -15.31 20.27 -3.23
N ARG A 152 -16.61 20.51 -2.95
CA ARG A 152 -17.47 21.35 -3.78
C ARG A 152 -16.94 22.77 -3.85
N LEU A 153 -16.59 23.37 -2.71
CA LEU A 153 -16.08 24.74 -2.63
C LEU A 153 -14.76 24.90 -3.39
N LEU A 154 -13.82 23.96 -3.24
CA LEU A 154 -12.57 23.98 -3.99
C LEU A 154 -12.82 23.81 -5.50
N ALA A 155 -13.69 22.87 -5.90
CA ALA A 155 -14.03 22.67 -7.31
C ALA A 155 -14.66 23.92 -7.93
N GLU A 156 -15.61 24.55 -7.23
CA GLU A 156 -16.21 25.81 -7.65
C GLU A 156 -15.16 26.91 -7.80
N GLY A 157 -14.23 27.03 -6.85
CA GLY A 157 -13.14 28.00 -6.92
C GLY A 157 -12.23 27.80 -8.13
N PHE A 158 -11.81 26.56 -8.41
CA PHE A 158 -10.99 26.24 -9.58
C PHE A 158 -11.75 26.44 -10.91
N LEU A 159 -13.02 26.04 -10.99
CA LEU A 159 -13.85 26.24 -12.18
C LEU A 159 -14.11 27.73 -12.44
N THR A 160 -14.31 28.54 -11.39
CA THR A 160 -14.48 29.99 -11.53
C THR A 160 -13.21 30.64 -12.06
N HIS A 161 -12.04 30.17 -11.63
CA HIS A 161 -10.77 30.59 -12.21
C HIS A 161 -10.64 30.15 -13.67
N GLU A 162 -10.98 28.91 -14.01
CA GLU A 162 -10.91 28.40 -15.38
C GLU A 162 -11.77 29.22 -16.35
N ALA A 163 -12.92 29.72 -15.89
CA ALA A 163 -13.77 30.64 -16.66
C ALA A 163 -13.13 32.00 -16.97
N THR A 164 -12.01 32.35 -16.32
CA THR A 164 -11.21 33.54 -16.66
C THR A 164 -10.24 33.31 -17.84
N GLU A 165 -10.20 32.10 -18.39
CA GLU A 165 -9.30 31.67 -19.47
C GLU A 165 -7.80 31.77 -19.12
N CYS A 166 -7.48 31.96 -17.83
CA CYS A 166 -6.11 31.94 -17.35
C CYS A 166 -5.56 30.50 -17.30
N THR A 167 -4.36 30.31 -17.84
CA THR A 167 -3.71 28.98 -17.93
C THR A 167 -2.87 28.64 -16.70
N ILE A 168 -2.65 29.61 -15.80
CA ILE A 168 -1.90 29.43 -14.57
C ILE A 168 -2.83 28.93 -13.48
N GLN A 169 -2.41 27.88 -12.76
CA GLN A 169 -3.21 27.32 -11.69
C GLN A 169 -3.20 28.22 -10.44
N PRO A 170 -4.37 28.55 -9.86
CA PRO A 170 -4.42 29.34 -8.65
C PRO A 170 -3.87 28.54 -7.47
N ARG A 171 -3.20 29.23 -6.55
CA ARG A 171 -2.57 28.67 -5.36
C ARG A 171 -3.49 28.83 -4.17
N ALA A 172 -3.48 27.83 -3.29
CA ALA A 172 -4.11 27.95 -1.98
C ALA A 172 -3.34 28.95 -1.11
N VAL A 173 -4.05 29.95 -0.59
CA VAL A 173 -3.54 30.97 0.32
C VAL A 173 -4.36 31.00 1.59
N GLN A 174 -3.74 31.38 2.71
CA GLN A 174 -4.43 31.57 3.98
C GLN A 174 -4.38 33.05 4.36
N HIS A 175 -5.54 33.68 4.46
CA HIS A 175 -5.68 35.09 4.82
C HIS A 175 -6.67 35.21 5.98
N ASP A 176 -6.25 35.82 7.09
CA ASP A 176 -7.08 36.03 8.28
C ASP A 176 -7.80 34.78 8.81
N GLY A 177 -7.11 33.63 8.77
CA GLY A 177 -7.68 32.34 9.19
C GLY A 177 -8.64 31.71 8.18
N ARG A 178 -8.81 32.31 7.00
CA ARG A 178 -9.62 31.81 5.89
C ARG A 178 -8.76 31.14 4.84
N LEU A 179 -9.30 30.12 4.19
CA LEU A 179 -8.69 29.46 3.05
C LEU A 179 -9.21 30.12 1.78
N GLY A 180 -8.31 30.59 0.91
CA GLY A 180 -8.63 31.16 -0.39
C GLY A 180 -7.81 30.55 -1.52
N LEU A 181 -8.21 30.86 -2.75
CA LEU A 181 -7.43 30.61 -3.96
C LEU A 181 -7.02 31.94 -4.58
N TYR A 182 -5.74 32.07 -4.91
CA TYR A 182 -5.16 33.25 -5.52
C TYR A 182 -4.35 32.90 -6.76
N CYS A 183 -4.51 33.65 -7.85
CA CYS A 183 -3.68 33.51 -9.06
C CYS A 183 -2.76 34.72 -9.24
N ASP A 184 -1.45 34.46 -9.28
CA ASP A 184 -0.42 35.49 -9.43
C ASP A 184 -0.48 36.21 -10.79
N ASP A 185 -1.08 35.60 -11.82
CA ASP A 185 -1.06 36.10 -13.21
C ASP A 185 -2.28 36.96 -13.55
N CYS A 186 -3.49 36.44 -13.34
CA CYS A 186 -4.73 37.16 -13.63
C CYS A 186 -5.28 37.95 -12.42
N GLY A 187 -4.66 37.84 -11.26
CA GLY A 187 -5.11 38.50 -10.03
C GLY A 187 -6.43 37.95 -9.47
N PHE A 188 -6.85 36.77 -9.92
CA PHE A 188 -8.03 36.09 -9.39
C PHE A 188 -7.85 35.80 -7.90
N GLU A 189 -8.85 36.15 -7.10
CA GLU A 189 -8.90 35.86 -5.67
C GLU A 189 -10.31 35.43 -5.29
N THR A 190 -10.42 34.30 -4.60
CA THR A 190 -11.70 33.85 -4.04
C THR A 190 -11.49 33.18 -2.68
N VAL A 191 -12.43 33.38 -1.78
CA VAL A 191 -12.43 32.77 -0.45
C VAL A 191 -13.26 31.50 -0.48
N ILE A 192 -12.69 30.40 0.02
CA ILE A 192 -13.32 29.07 0.09
C ILE A 192 -13.99 28.88 1.45
N ILE A 193 -13.28 29.16 2.56
CA ILE A 193 -13.72 28.95 3.96
C ILE A 193 -13.20 30.08 4.84
#